data_AF-A0A918GIV2-F1
#
_entry.id   AF-A0A918GIV2-F1
#
_cell.length_a   1.000
_cell.length_b   1.000
_cell.length_c   1.000
_cell.angle_alpha   90.00
_cell.angle_beta   90.00
_cell.angle_gamma   90.00
#
_symmetry.space_group_name_H-M   'P 1'
#
loop_
_entity.id
_entity.type
_entity.pdbx_description
1 polymer ?
#
loop_
_entity_poly.entity_id
_entity_poly.type
_entity_poly.pdbx_seq_one_letter_code
_entity_poly.pdbx_strand_id
1 'polypeptide(L)'
;MQMSEGVSGHPGTLLLTARAHRHWGRGVIELFGEQDGDVRFSPTTQEKLADEATQSIIVAGRGSWSRALVDGAPPTDPGRLADAIAERLRVLGRPAVRVRAADFLRPASLRFERGREDPDARYEAWLDEGALRREVLDPLGPGGSGRVLPSLWDAAADRATRAAYVSLPEGGVVVVDGELLLGRGLPHEVSVHLSMTPAALARRTDEAWALPAYARYDAEVDPLAVADIAARVDDPRRPARRLSAIG
;
A
#
# COMPACT_ATOMS: atom_id res chain seq x y z
N MET A 1 -23.25 63.86 2.57
CA MET A 1 -23.25 63.04 3.79
C MET A 1 -22.73 61.66 3.38
N GLN A 2 -21.58 61.25 3.95
CA GLN A 2 -21.00 59.88 4.12
C GLN A 2 -21.31 58.79 3.06
N MET A 3 -20.34 58.25 2.32
CA MET A 3 -19.27 57.25 2.68
C MET A 3 -19.68 55.78 2.43
N SER A 4 -18.70 54.98 1.97
CA SER A 4 -18.63 53.52 1.68
C SER A 4 -19.13 53.09 0.29
N GLU A 5 -18.31 52.67 -0.69
CA GLU A 5 -17.18 51.70 -0.78
C GLU A 5 -17.53 50.25 -0.43
N GLY A 6 -17.22 49.33 -1.35
CA GLY A 6 -16.84 47.95 -1.02
C GLY A 6 -17.60 46.81 -1.71
N VAL A 7 -17.47 46.63 -3.03
CA VAL A 7 -17.72 45.33 -3.67
C VAL A 7 -16.35 44.65 -3.83
N SER A 8 -16.01 43.74 -2.91
CA SER A 8 -14.82 42.92 -3.01
C SER A 8 -15.09 41.67 -3.86
N GLY A 9 -14.17 41.43 -4.80
CA GLY A 9 -14.21 40.32 -5.74
C GLY A 9 -14.05 38.96 -5.06
N HIS A 10 -14.76 37.98 -5.60
CA HIS A 10 -14.55 36.57 -5.34
C HIS A 10 -13.26 36.11 -6.04
N PRO A 11 -12.29 35.49 -5.35
CA PRO A 11 -11.22 34.78 -6.02
C PRO A 11 -11.72 33.38 -6.45
N GLY A 12 -11.53 33.11 -7.75
CA GLY A 12 -11.89 31.87 -8.41
C GLY A 12 -11.14 30.64 -7.89
N THR A 13 -11.86 29.53 -7.88
CA THR A 13 -11.38 28.17 -7.68
C THR A 13 -10.46 27.78 -8.85
N LEU A 14 -9.16 27.68 -8.59
CA LEU A 14 -8.20 27.07 -9.52
C LEU A 14 -8.14 25.56 -9.27
N LEU A 15 -8.63 24.80 -10.26
CA LEU A 15 -8.32 23.39 -10.46
C LEU A 15 -6.80 23.25 -10.65
N LEU A 16 -6.16 22.43 -9.82
CA LEU A 16 -4.82 21.90 -10.07
C LEU A 16 -4.96 20.51 -10.71
N THR A 17 -4.97 20.50 -12.04
CA THR A 17 -4.76 19.30 -12.87
C THR A 17 -3.30 19.19 -13.29
N ALA A 18 -2.87 17.93 -13.43
CA ALA A 18 -1.73 17.44 -14.20
C ALA A 18 -0.31 17.59 -13.59
N ARG A 19 0.22 16.47 -13.09
CA ARG A 19 1.67 16.27 -12.94
C ARG A 19 2.18 15.54 -14.18
N ALA A 20 3.18 16.13 -14.81
CA ALA A 20 3.68 15.82 -16.14
C ALA A 20 4.37 14.45 -16.25
N HIS A 21 4.06 13.72 -17.32
CA HIS A 21 4.88 12.66 -17.88
C HIS A 21 6.24 13.22 -18.29
N ARG A 22 7.33 12.59 -17.84
CA ARG A 22 8.66 12.78 -18.44
C ARG A 22 9.15 11.50 -19.09
N HIS A 23 9.34 11.64 -20.40
CA HIS A 23 9.97 10.74 -21.33
C HIS A 23 11.45 10.55 -20.95
N TRP A 24 11.96 9.31 -20.93
CA TRP A 24 13.41 9.06 -20.96
C TRP A 24 13.75 8.08 -22.08
N GLY A 25 14.61 8.56 -22.96
CA GLY A 25 15.19 7.82 -24.07
C GLY A 25 16.27 6.84 -23.61
N ARG A 26 16.56 5.91 -24.52
CA ARG A 26 17.50 4.79 -24.40
C ARG A 26 18.91 5.23 -24.00
N GLY A 27 19.48 4.53 -23.01
CA GLY A 27 20.91 4.53 -22.68
C GLY A 27 21.15 3.45 -21.62
N VAL A 28 21.79 2.36 -22.02
CA VAL A 28 21.97 1.11 -21.27
C VAL A 28 23.41 1.05 -20.75
N ILE A 29 23.55 0.68 -19.46
CA ILE A 29 24.73 0.13 -18.74
C ILE A 29 25.92 1.07 -18.50
N GLU A 30 26.00 1.63 -17.29
CA GLU A 30 27.08 1.46 -16.29
C GLU A 30 26.84 2.45 -15.12
N LEU A 31 27.31 2.07 -13.92
CA LEU A 31 27.29 2.82 -12.64
C LEU A 31 26.10 2.55 -11.69
N PHE A 32 26.07 1.35 -11.10
CA PHE A 32 25.58 1.19 -9.72
C PHE A 32 26.63 1.78 -8.76
N GLY A 33 26.73 3.10 -8.78
CA GLY A 33 27.38 3.88 -7.73
C GLY A 33 26.31 4.24 -6.71
N GLU A 34 26.44 3.65 -5.53
CA GLU A 34 25.69 3.91 -4.30
C GLU A 34 25.60 5.42 -4.04
N GLN A 35 24.46 6.01 -4.41
CA GLN A 35 24.01 7.33 -3.97
C GLN A 35 22.84 7.11 -3.01
N ASP A 36 23.09 6.33 -1.95
CA ASP A 36 22.16 6.21 -0.83
C ASP A 36 22.38 7.47 0.03
N GLY A 37 21.46 8.42 -0.08
CA GLY A 37 21.42 9.55 0.84
C GLY A 37 21.06 9.02 2.23
N ASP A 38 22.07 8.55 2.97
CA ASP A 38 22.05 7.95 4.31
C ASP A 38 20.64 7.58 4.82
N VAL A 39 20.02 6.57 4.20
CA VAL A 39 18.76 6.02 4.70
C VAL A 39 19.07 5.30 6.01
N ARG A 40 18.83 6.00 7.12
CA ARG A 40 19.11 5.47 8.44
C ARG A 40 18.04 4.48 8.88
N PHE A 41 18.48 3.45 9.57
CA PHE A 41 17.61 2.45 10.19
C PHE A 41 17.90 2.35 11.68
N SER A 42 16.87 2.06 12.47
CA SER A 42 16.98 1.71 13.88
C SER A 42 16.44 0.30 14.12
N PRO A 43 17.08 -0.52 14.98
CA PRO A 43 16.54 -1.82 15.36
C PRO A 43 15.14 -1.70 15.98
N THR A 44 14.22 -2.56 15.57
CA THR A 44 12.85 -2.61 16.10
C THR A 44 12.38 -4.06 16.29
N THR A 45 11.12 -4.26 16.64
CA THR A 45 10.45 -5.57 16.65
C THR A 45 9.16 -5.50 15.83
N GLN A 46 8.60 -6.66 15.49
CA GLN A 46 7.32 -6.71 14.77
C GLN A 46 6.19 -6.10 15.61
N GLU A 47 6.22 -6.32 16.93
CA GLU A 47 5.25 -5.76 17.86
C GLU A 47 5.31 -4.24 17.88
N LYS A 48 6.52 -3.67 17.94
CA LYS A 48 6.71 -2.21 17.91
C LYS A 48 6.26 -1.59 16.59
N LEU A 49 6.52 -2.25 15.46
CA LEU A 49 6.02 -1.81 14.15
C LEU A 49 4.49 -1.84 14.09
N ALA A 50 3.87 -2.90 14.62
CA ALA A 50 2.41 -3.01 14.70
C ALA A 50 1.80 -1.94 15.61
N ASP A 51 2.43 -1.65 16.76
CA ASP A 51 2.01 -0.59 17.68
C ASP A 51 2.11 0.80 17.02
N GLU A 52 3.23 1.10 16.36
CA GLU A 52 3.46 2.35 15.65
C GLU A 52 2.45 2.57 14.51
N ALA A 53 2.21 1.53 13.70
CA ALA A 53 1.22 1.57 12.63
C ALA A 53 -0.20 1.74 13.17
N THR A 54 -0.56 1.01 14.23
CA THR A 54 -1.86 1.14 14.90
C THR A 54 -2.08 2.56 15.39
N GLN A 55 -1.08 3.16 16.05
CA GLN A 55 -1.18 4.52 16.54
C GLN A 55 -1.33 5.53 15.40
N SER A 56 -0.56 5.35 14.30
CA SER A 56 -0.66 6.22 13.12
C SER A 56 -2.05 6.17 12.49
N ILE A 57 -2.64 4.97 12.39
CA ILE A 57 -4.01 4.77 11.89
C ILE A 57 -5.05 5.48 12.78
N ILE A 58 -4.91 5.35 14.10
CA ILE A 58 -5.82 5.99 15.05
C ILE A 58 -5.78 7.52 14.90
N VAL A 59 -4.57 8.09 14.77
CA VAL A 59 -4.36 9.53 14.61
C VAL A 59 -4.91 10.03 13.26
N ALA A 60 -4.63 9.30 12.18
CA ALA A 60 -5.08 9.66 10.84
C ALA A 60 -6.60 9.59 10.71
N GLY A 61 -7.24 8.61 11.35
CA GLY A 61 -8.66 8.35 11.21
C GLY A 61 -9.58 9.40 11.82
N ARG A 62 -9.16 10.20 12.80
CA ARG A 62 -9.95 11.30 13.42
C ARG A 62 -11.44 10.99 13.74
N GLY A 63 -11.81 9.73 13.94
CA GLY A 63 -13.19 9.28 14.14
C GLY A 63 -13.97 8.88 12.87
N SER A 64 -13.44 9.11 11.67
CA SER A 64 -13.99 8.57 10.41
C SER A 64 -13.44 7.17 10.11
N TRP A 65 -13.98 6.54 9.07
CA TRP A 65 -13.35 5.35 8.50
C TRP A 65 -11.90 5.61 8.08
N SER A 66 -11.07 4.58 8.12
CA SER A 66 -9.67 4.66 7.72
C SER A 66 -9.23 3.43 6.94
N ARG A 67 -8.27 3.62 6.06
CA ARG A 67 -7.67 2.58 5.22
C ARG A 67 -6.18 2.57 5.46
N ALA A 68 -5.66 1.39 5.76
CA ALA A 68 -4.24 1.14 5.91
C ALA A 68 -3.76 0.17 4.84
N LEU A 69 -2.61 0.45 4.23
CA LEU A 69 -1.91 -0.48 3.35
C LEU A 69 -0.69 -1.07 4.08
N VAL A 70 -0.50 -2.37 3.96
CA VAL A 70 0.70 -3.09 4.42
C VAL A 70 1.32 -3.77 3.21
N ASP A 71 2.30 -3.11 2.63
CA ASP A 71 2.94 -3.47 1.38
C ASP A 71 4.26 -4.21 1.61
N GLY A 72 4.53 -5.25 0.83
CA GLY A 72 5.80 -5.96 0.83
C GLY A 72 5.76 -7.20 -0.04
N ALA A 73 6.92 -7.62 -0.55
CA ALA A 73 7.03 -8.88 -1.28
C ALA A 73 6.64 -10.07 -0.39
N PRO A 74 6.11 -11.19 -0.91
CA PRO A 74 5.64 -12.31 -0.09
C PRO A 74 6.63 -12.79 0.99
N PRO A 75 7.96 -12.88 0.75
CA PRO A 75 8.93 -13.26 1.78
C PRO A 75 9.04 -12.30 2.97
N THR A 76 8.53 -11.07 2.87
CA THR A 76 8.48 -10.10 3.97
C THR A 76 7.30 -10.34 4.92
N ASP A 77 6.36 -11.23 4.55
CA ASP A 77 5.16 -11.59 5.31
C ASP A 77 4.33 -10.36 5.75
N PRO A 78 3.86 -9.50 4.82
CA PRO A 78 3.05 -8.33 5.15
C PRO A 78 1.74 -8.72 5.83
N GLY A 79 1.21 -9.90 5.52
CA GLY A 79 -0.01 -10.43 6.11
C GLY A 79 0.07 -10.58 7.62
N ARG A 80 1.18 -11.09 8.16
CA ARG A 80 1.41 -11.19 9.61
C ARG A 80 1.33 -9.83 10.30
N LEU A 81 1.96 -8.81 9.72
CA LEU A 81 1.92 -7.46 10.31
C LEU A 81 0.51 -6.87 10.23
N ALA A 82 -0.18 -7.05 9.10
CA ALA A 82 -1.54 -6.59 8.93
C ALA A 82 -2.53 -7.26 9.91
N ASP A 83 -2.36 -8.56 10.20
CA ASP A 83 -3.14 -9.26 11.21
C ASP A 83 -2.87 -8.70 12.62
N ALA A 84 -1.60 -8.46 12.93
CA ALA A 84 -1.18 -7.89 14.21
C ALA A 84 -1.73 -6.46 14.44
N ILE A 85 -1.82 -5.65 13.39
CA ILE A 85 -2.43 -4.31 13.41
C ILE A 85 -3.95 -4.43 13.60
N ALA A 86 -4.61 -5.28 12.80
CA ALA A 86 -6.06 -5.46 12.87
C ALA A 86 -6.50 -5.93 14.26
N GLU A 87 -5.74 -6.82 14.90
CA GLU A 87 -6.02 -7.28 16.26
C GLU A 87 -5.89 -6.16 17.30
N ARG A 88 -4.82 -5.38 17.25
CA ARG A 88 -4.61 -4.24 18.16
C ARG A 88 -5.73 -3.20 18.04
N LEU A 89 -6.15 -2.90 16.81
CA LEU A 89 -7.27 -2.00 16.56
C LEU A 89 -8.56 -2.51 17.23
N ARG A 90 -8.87 -3.81 17.10
CA ARG A 90 -10.05 -4.42 17.75
C ARG A 90 -9.98 -4.34 19.26
N VAL A 91 -8.82 -4.66 19.85
CA VAL A 91 -8.60 -4.54 21.30
C VAL A 91 -8.82 -3.10 21.79
N LEU A 92 -8.47 -2.10 20.97
CA LEU A 92 -8.69 -0.68 21.25
C LEU A 92 -10.12 -0.19 20.92
N GLY A 93 -11.06 -1.11 20.64
CA GLY A 93 -12.45 -0.76 20.34
C GLY A 93 -12.64 -0.13 18.95
N ARG A 94 -11.70 -0.31 18.03
CA ARG A 94 -11.79 0.14 16.63
C ARG A 94 -12.04 -1.08 15.73
N PRO A 95 -13.28 -1.31 15.26
CA PRO A 95 -13.58 -2.45 14.40
C PRO A 95 -12.70 -2.43 13.15
N ALA A 96 -11.97 -3.53 12.93
CA ALA A 96 -11.03 -3.65 11.82
C ALA A 96 -11.37 -4.87 10.95
N VAL A 97 -11.40 -4.66 9.63
CA VAL A 97 -11.49 -5.74 8.63
C VAL A 97 -10.15 -5.89 7.94
N ARG A 98 -9.69 -7.13 7.87
CA ARG A 98 -8.45 -7.53 7.22
C ARG A 98 -8.78 -8.00 5.80
N VAL A 99 -8.10 -7.46 4.79
CA VAL A 99 -8.32 -7.81 3.37
C VAL A 99 -7.01 -8.10 2.67
N ARG A 100 -6.91 -9.23 1.96
CA ARG A 100 -5.72 -9.55 1.17
C ARG A 100 -5.89 -9.06 -0.25
N ALA A 101 -4.93 -8.30 -0.76
CA ALA A 101 -4.92 -7.90 -2.17
C ALA A 101 -4.88 -9.14 -3.09
N ALA A 102 -4.30 -10.25 -2.62
CA ALA A 102 -4.32 -11.54 -3.30
C ALA A 102 -5.74 -12.09 -3.57
N ASP A 103 -6.74 -11.68 -2.78
CA ASP A 103 -8.15 -12.04 -2.97
C ASP A 103 -8.86 -11.14 -3.99
N PHE A 104 -8.14 -10.23 -4.62
CA PHE A 104 -8.59 -9.29 -5.66
C PHE A 104 -7.72 -9.39 -6.92
N LEU A 105 -7.06 -10.52 -7.12
CA LEU A 105 -6.37 -10.81 -8.37
C LEU A 105 -7.38 -11.01 -9.50
N ARG A 106 -6.99 -10.65 -10.72
CA ARG A 106 -7.75 -10.96 -11.92
C ARG A 106 -7.79 -12.49 -12.17
N PRO A 107 -8.79 -12.99 -12.93
CA PRO A 107 -8.80 -14.38 -13.37
C PRO A 107 -7.50 -14.80 -14.07
N ALA A 108 -7.15 -16.09 -13.99
CA ALA A 108 -5.92 -16.62 -14.59
C ALA A 108 -5.85 -16.35 -16.10
N SER A 109 -6.99 -16.34 -16.79
CA SER A 109 -7.07 -16.00 -18.21
C SER A 109 -6.53 -14.60 -18.53
N LEU A 110 -6.68 -13.63 -17.62
CA LEU A 110 -6.15 -12.27 -17.77
C LEU A 110 -4.73 -12.14 -17.19
N ARG A 111 -4.44 -12.81 -16.07
CA ARG A 111 -3.12 -12.73 -15.43
C ARG A 111 -2.02 -13.33 -16.29
N PHE A 112 -2.32 -14.43 -16.98
CA PHE A 112 -1.33 -15.22 -17.67
C PHE A 112 -1.35 -15.03 -19.20
N GLU A 113 -2.01 -13.98 -19.70
CA GLU A 113 -2.04 -13.66 -21.15
C GLU A 113 -0.63 -13.53 -21.74
N ARG A 114 0.32 -13.01 -20.95
CA ARG A 114 1.73 -12.86 -21.34
C ARG A 114 2.63 -13.99 -20.82
N GLY A 115 2.05 -15.03 -20.24
CA GLY A 115 2.75 -16.14 -19.59
C GLY A 115 2.57 -16.17 -18.08
N ARG A 116 2.80 -17.35 -17.47
CA ARG A 116 2.64 -17.54 -16.01
C ARG A 116 3.73 -16.89 -15.17
N GLU A 117 4.90 -16.69 -15.77
CA GLU A 117 6.12 -16.20 -15.13
C GLU A 117 6.58 -14.89 -15.80
N ASP A 118 5.64 -13.99 -16.09
CA ASP A 118 5.91 -12.66 -16.63
C ASP A 118 5.95 -11.63 -15.47
N PRO A 119 7.13 -11.07 -15.13
CA PRO A 119 7.26 -10.09 -14.05
C PRO A 119 6.55 -8.77 -14.34
N ASP A 120 6.50 -8.31 -15.59
CA ASP A 120 5.80 -7.08 -15.95
C ASP A 120 4.29 -7.27 -15.80
N ALA A 121 3.76 -8.42 -16.20
CA ALA A 121 2.35 -8.75 -16.00
C ALA A 121 1.99 -8.82 -14.51
N ARG A 122 2.86 -9.41 -13.66
CA ARG A 122 2.66 -9.44 -12.20
C ARG A 122 2.53 -8.03 -11.63
N TYR A 123 3.43 -7.14 -12.04
CA TYR A 123 3.46 -5.76 -11.55
C TYR A 123 2.30 -4.91 -12.06
N GLU A 124 2.01 -4.97 -13.36
CA GLU A 124 1.08 -4.04 -14.01
C GLU A 124 -0.37 -4.53 -14.06
N ALA A 125 -0.59 -5.85 -14.12
CA ALA A 125 -1.86 -6.39 -14.61
C ALA A 125 -2.53 -7.41 -13.69
N TRP A 126 -1.81 -8.01 -12.72
CA TRP A 126 -2.37 -9.11 -11.94
C TRP A 126 -3.45 -8.70 -10.95
N LEU A 127 -3.22 -7.65 -10.18
CA LEU A 127 -4.21 -7.15 -9.21
C LEU A 127 -5.31 -6.37 -9.94
N ASP A 128 -6.56 -6.68 -9.63
CA ASP A 128 -7.70 -5.86 -10.03
C ASP A 128 -7.84 -4.65 -9.10
N GLU A 129 -7.05 -3.61 -9.38
CA GLU A 129 -7.09 -2.34 -8.64
C GLU A 129 -8.48 -1.71 -8.65
N GLY A 130 -9.20 -1.84 -9.76
CA GLY A 130 -10.55 -1.29 -9.90
C GLY A 130 -11.53 -1.96 -8.96
N ALA A 131 -11.45 -3.29 -8.85
CA ALA A 131 -12.24 -4.03 -7.87
C ALA A 131 -11.81 -3.74 -6.43
N LEU A 132 -10.51 -3.72 -6.13
CA LEU A 132 -10.04 -3.41 -4.78
C LEU A 132 -10.48 -2.01 -4.32
N ARG A 133 -10.41 -1.00 -5.20
CA ARG A 133 -10.93 0.34 -4.92
C ARG A 133 -12.43 0.31 -4.66
N ARG A 134 -13.21 -0.15 -5.65
CA ARG A 134 -14.67 -0.07 -5.61
C ARG A 134 -15.29 -0.87 -4.47
N GLU A 135 -14.74 -2.05 -4.18
CA GLU A 135 -15.35 -2.99 -3.22
C GLU A 135 -14.78 -2.86 -1.80
N VAL A 136 -13.62 -2.21 -1.63
CA VAL A 136 -12.91 -2.18 -0.34
C VAL A 136 -12.54 -0.76 0.10
N LEU A 137 -11.90 0.04 -0.75
CA LEU A 137 -11.31 1.31 -0.31
C LEU A 137 -12.25 2.52 -0.46
N ASP A 138 -12.93 2.65 -1.61
CA ASP A 138 -13.86 3.74 -1.90
C ASP A 138 -15.09 3.74 -0.97
N PRO A 139 -15.63 2.58 -0.52
CA PRO A 139 -16.70 2.56 0.48
C PRO A 139 -16.35 3.25 1.80
N LEU A 140 -15.06 3.42 2.12
CA LEU A 140 -14.58 4.11 3.32
C LEU A 140 -14.24 5.59 3.05
N GLY A 141 -14.49 6.09 1.83
CA GLY A 141 -14.28 7.48 1.44
C GLY A 141 -15.30 8.45 2.05
N PRO A 142 -15.10 9.76 1.88
CA PRO A 142 -16.11 10.76 2.23
C PRO A 142 -17.46 10.45 1.54
N GLY A 143 -18.52 10.32 2.33
CA GLY A 143 -19.86 9.93 1.83
C GLY A 143 -19.97 8.47 1.38
N GLY A 144 -18.98 7.63 1.69
CA GLY A 144 -19.00 6.20 1.41
C GLY A 144 -20.02 5.43 2.24
N SER A 145 -20.16 4.13 1.96
CA SER A 145 -21.15 3.28 2.62
C SER A 145 -20.64 2.49 3.83
N GLY A 146 -19.32 2.41 4.01
CA GLY A 146 -18.67 1.57 5.02
C GLY A 146 -18.78 0.07 4.76
N ARG A 147 -19.39 -0.35 3.65
CA ARG A 147 -19.55 -1.77 3.30
C ARG A 147 -18.37 -2.25 2.46
N VAL A 148 -17.59 -3.17 3.02
CA VAL A 148 -16.42 -3.74 2.37
C VAL A 148 -16.66 -5.19 1.98
N LEU A 149 -16.18 -5.59 0.81
CA LEU A 149 -16.13 -7.00 0.43
C LEU A 149 -14.77 -7.58 0.87
N PRO A 150 -14.71 -8.62 1.71
CA PRO A 150 -13.43 -9.11 2.23
C PRO A 150 -12.64 -9.95 1.23
N SER A 151 -13.29 -10.53 0.22
CA SER A 151 -12.64 -11.26 -0.88
C SER A 151 -13.53 -11.27 -2.12
N LEU A 152 -12.92 -11.30 -3.30
CA LEU A 152 -13.63 -11.35 -4.58
C LEU A 152 -13.24 -12.55 -5.44
N TRP A 153 -11.96 -12.92 -5.43
CA TRP A 153 -11.39 -13.98 -6.26
C TRP A 153 -10.53 -14.95 -5.45
N ASP A 154 -10.76 -16.25 -5.64
CA ASP A 154 -9.89 -17.32 -5.17
C ASP A 154 -8.92 -17.67 -6.29
N ALA A 155 -7.69 -17.16 -6.21
CA ALA A 155 -6.68 -17.34 -7.24
C ALA A 155 -6.18 -18.79 -7.40
N ALA A 156 -6.32 -19.63 -6.37
CA ALA A 156 -5.91 -21.03 -6.40
C ALA A 156 -6.96 -21.89 -7.11
N ALA A 157 -8.25 -21.63 -6.85
CA ALA A 157 -9.34 -22.30 -7.53
C ALA A 157 -9.80 -21.63 -8.83
N ASP A 158 -9.23 -20.47 -9.14
CA ASP A 158 -9.54 -19.61 -10.27
C ASP A 158 -11.05 -19.34 -10.44
N ARG A 159 -11.69 -18.87 -9.38
CA ARG A 159 -13.13 -18.55 -9.36
C ARG A 159 -13.44 -17.41 -8.42
N ALA A 160 -14.59 -16.76 -8.65
CA ALA A 160 -15.12 -15.78 -7.72
C ALA A 160 -15.45 -16.43 -6.35
N THR A 161 -15.19 -15.70 -5.28
CA THR A 161 -15.63 -16.09 -3.93
C THR A 161 -17.13 -15.79 -3.75
N ARG A 162 -17.71 -16.28 -2.65
CA ARG A 162 -19.10 -15.96 -2.24
C ARG A 162 -19.13 -15.14 -0.95
N ALA A 163 -18.14 -14.28 -0.75
CA ALA A 163 -18.09 -13.46 0.46
C ALA A 163 -19.28 -12.50 0.52
N ALA A 164 -19.82 -12.32 1.72
CA ALA A 164 -20.80 -11.28 1.99
C ALA A 164 -20.06 -9.96 2.31
N TYR A 165 -20.71 -8.83 2.03
CA TYR A 165 -20.21 -7.53 2.49
C TYR A 165 -20.22 -7.46 4.02
N VAL A 166 -19.18 -6.84 4.57
CA VAL A 166 -19.05 -6.51 5.98
C VAL A 166 -19.26 -5.01 6.15
N SER A 167 -20.17 -4.60 7.03
CA SER A 167 -20.38 -3.19 7.35
C SER A 167 -19.46 -2.77 8.50
N LEU A 168 -18.56 -1.84 8.23
CA LEU A 168 -17.79 -1.16 9.27
C LEU A 168 -18.61 0.02 9.83
N PRO A 169 -18.79 0.14 11.16
CA PRO A 169 -19.34 1.36 11.73
C PRO A 169 -18.36 2.52 11.56
N GLU A 170 -18.82 3.76 11.72
CA GLU A 170 -17.93 4.94 11.72
C GLU A 170 -16.74 4.74 12.67
N GLY A 171 -15.57 5.20 12.25
CA GLY A 171 -14.31 4.95 12.97
C GLY A 171 -13.68 3.59 12.68
N GLY A 172 -14.36 2.70 11.96
CA GLY A 172 -13.85 1.40 11.53
C GLY A 172 -12.70 1.48 10.53
N VAL A 173 -11.87 0.45 10.48
CA VAL A 173 -10.64 0.42 9.70
C VAL A 173 -10.63 -0.77 8.74
N VAL A 174 -10.15 -0.56 7.52
CA VAL A 174 -9.71 -1.66 6.66
C VAL A 174 -8.19 -1.71 6.60
N VAL A 175 -7.61 -2.90 6.78
CA VAL A 175 -6.16 -3.14 6.65
C VAL A 175 -5.93 -4.07 5.47
N VAL A 176 -5.46 -3.49 4.37
CA VAL A 176 -5.15 -4.22 3.14
C VAL A 176 -3.67 -4.58 3.15
N ASP A 177 -3.34 -5.85 2.95
CA ASP A 177 -1.95 -6.27 2.71
C ASP A 177 -1.74 -6.77 1.29
N GLY A 178 -0.49 -6.79 0.87
CA GLY A 178 -0.11 -7.41 -0.38
C GLY A 178 1.25 -6.95 -0.83
N GLU A 179 1.54 -7.30 -2.07
CA GLU A 179 2.74 -6.85 -2.78
C GLU A 179 2.37 -5.77 -3.79
N LEU A 180 3.33 -4.88 -4.09
CA LEU A 180 3.23 -3.92 -5.17
C LEU A 180 1.96 -3.06 -5.04
N LEU A 181 1.67 -2.56 -3.83
CA LEU A 181 0.47 -1.78 -3.57
C LEU A 181 0.69 -0.27 -3.72
N LEU A 182 1.89 0.21 -3.39
CA LEU A 182 2.21 1.65 -3.46
C LEU A 182 2.46 2.05 -4.92
N GLY A 183 2.35 3.35 -5.22
CA GLY A 183 2.46 3.86 -6.60
C GLY A 183 1.22 3.65 -7.48
N ARG A 184 0.23 2.86 -7.04
CA ARG A 184 -1.01 2.55 -7.78
C ARG A 184 -2.17 3.53 -7.52
N GLY A 185 -1.89 4.56 -6.73
CA GLY A 185 -2.86 5.59 -6.35
C GLY A 185 -4.02 5.08 -5.50
N LEU A 186 -3.93 3.89 -4.90
CA LEU A 186 -4.96 3.34 -4.01
C LEU A 186 -5.21 4.31 -2.86
N PRO A 187 -6.46 4.71 -2.56
CA PRO A 187 -6.72 5.65 -1.48
C PRO A 187 -6.41 5.01 -0.13
N HIS A 188 -5.64 5.70 0.70
CA HIS A 188 -5.29 5.27 2.05
C HIS A 188 -4.89 6.46 2.93
N GLU A 189 -5.01 6.26 4.24
CA GLU A 189 -4.59 7.23 5.25
C GLU A 189 -3.20 6.92 5.81
N VAL A 190 -2.84 5.63 5.86
CA VAL A 190 -1.57 5.15 6.39
C VAL A 190 -1.05 4.00 5.53
N SER A 191 0.26 4.00 5.29
CA SER A 191 0.97 2.96 4.58
C SER A 191 2.16 2.45 5.39
N VAL A 192 2.34 1.13 5.39
CA VAL A 192 3.50 0.45 5.94
C VAL A 192 4.16 -0.34 4.83
N HIS A 193 5.45 -0.14 4.57
CA HIS A 193 6.21 -0.92 3.61
C HIS A 193 7.27 -1.79 4.29
N LEU A 194 7.27 -3.09 3.99
CA LEU A 194 8.27 -4.06 4.40
C LEU A 194 9.21 -4.35 3.22
N SER A 195 10.47 -3.98 3.39
CA SER A 195 11.51 -4.12 2.39
C SER A 195 12.47 -5.26 2.74
N MET A 196 13.05 -5.88 1.73
CA MET A 196 14.22 -6.74 1.85
C MET A 196 15.29 -6.23 0.89
N THR A 197 16.56 -6.43 1.24
CA THR A 197 17.63 -6.24 0.25
C THR A 197 17.44 -7.22 -0.92
N PRO A 198 17.89 -6.88 -2.15
CA PRO A 198 17.75 -7.78 -3.30
C PRO A 198 18.32 -9.17 -3.04
N ALA A 199 19.46 -9.26 -2.36
CA ALA A 199 20.08 -10.52 -2.01
C ALA A 199 19.27 -11.32 -0.97
N ALA A 200 18.65 -10.66 0.02
CA ALA A 200 17.78 -11.33 0.99
C ALA A 200 16.50 -11.83 0.33
N LEU A 201 15.88 -11.02 -0.53
CA LEU A 201 14.68 -11.37 -1.27
C LEU A 201 14.93 -12.57 -2.20
N ALA A 202 16.02 -12.54 -2.97
CA ALA A 202 16.41 -13.64 -3.86
C ALA A 202 16.65 -14.97 -3.13
N ARG A 203 17.15 -14.94 -1.88
CA ARG A 203 17.36 -16.14 -1.06
C ARG A 203 16.08 -16.73 -0.48
N ARG A 204 15.01 -15.95 -0.38
CA ARG A 204 13.78 -16.34 0.36
C ARG A 204 12.56 -16.49 -0.54
N THR A 205 12.58 -15.98 -1.76
CA THR A 205 11.48 -16.17 -2.71
C THR A 205 11.55 -17.54 -3.35
N ASP A 206 10.41 -18.22 -3.43
CA ASP A 206 10.24 -19.43 -4.24
C ASP A 206 9.96 -19.09 -5.72
N GLU A 207 9.66 -17.82 -6.01
CA GLU A 207 9.27 -17.32 -7.34
C GLU A 207 10.35 -16.37 -7.88
N ALA A 208 11.54 -16.92 -8.20
CA ALA A 208 12.68 -16.14 -8.66
C ALA A 208 12.38 -15.31 -9.94
N TRP A 209 11.45 -15.78 -10.78
CA TRP A 209 10.99 -15.07 -11.98
C TRP A 209 10.34 -13.72 -11.66
N ALA A 210 9.84 -13.51 -10.43
CA ALA A 210 9.19 -12.27 -10.00
C ALA A 210 10.17 -11.21 -9.50
N LEU A 211 11.45 -11.54 -9.28
CA LEU A 211 12.46 -10.59 -8.79
C LEU A 211 12.57 -9.30 -9.64
N PRO A 212 12.51 -9.35 -10.98
CA PRO A 212 12.52 -8.14 -11.80
C PRO A 212 11.33 -7.21 -11.53
N ALA A 213 10.15 -7.73 -11.16
CA ALA A 213 8.99 -6.92 -10.81
C ALA A 213 9.27 -6.06 -9.57
N TYR A 214 9.85 -6.65 -8.52
CA TYR A 214 10.21 -5.92 -7.30
C TYR A 214 11.34 -4.93 -7.53
N ALA A 215 12.35 -5.29 -8.32
CA ALA A 215 13.43 -4.36 -8.67
C ALA A 215 12.92 -3.15 -9.46
N ARG A 216 11.99 -3.36 -10.40
CA ARG A 216 11.32 -2.29 -11.14
C ARG A 216 10.46 -1.42 -10.21
N TYR A 217 9.70 -2.06 -9.31
CA TYR A 217 8.91 -1.36 -8.30
C TYR A 217 9.76 -0.46 -7.40
N ASP A 218 10.88 -0.98 -6.89
CA ASP A 218 11.81 -0.19 -6.08
C ASP A 218 12.36 1.02 -6.86
N ALA A 219 12.67 0.85 -8.15
CA ALA A 219 13.21 1.92 -8.99
C ALA A 219 12.17 2.97 -9.42
N GLU A 220 10.92 2.56 -9.70
CA GLU A 220 9.88 3.46 -10.18
C GLU A 220 9.10 4.16 -9.06
N VAL A 221 8.92 3.49 -7.93
CA VAL A 221 8.06 3.95 -6.83
C VAL A 221 8.85 4.42 -5.62
N ASP A 222 10.03 3.84 -5.36
CA ASP A 222 10.76 3.99 -4.10
C ASP A 222 9.83 3.82 -2.87
N PRO A 223 9.26 2.61 -2.68
CA PRO A 223 8.28 2.33 -1.63
C PRO A 223 8.85 2.58 -0.23
N LEU A 224 10.17 2.45 -0.08
CA LEU A 224 10.89 2.75 1.14
C LEU A 224 10.76 4.23 1.50
N ALA A 225 10.86 5.14 0.53
CA ALA A 225 10.72 6.58 0.74
C ALA A 225 9.27 7.04 0.88
N VAL A 226 8.34 6.51 0.07
CA VAL A 226 6.95 7.00 0.01
C VAL A 226 6.04 6.48 1.12
N ALA A 227 6.36 5.35 1.74
CA ALA A 227 5.55 4.83 2.85
C ALA A 227 5.70 5.67 4.12
N ASP A 228 4.59 5.84 4.87
CA ASP A 228 4.58 6.56 6.15
C ASP A 228 5.48 5.86 7.19
N ILE A 229 5.43 4.53 7.19
CA ILE A 229 6.25 3.65 7.99
C ILE A 229 6.94 2.68 7.05
N ALA A 230 8.27 2.56 7.15
CA ALA A 230 8.98 1.56 6.37
C ALA A 230 9.98 0.80 7.24
N ALA A 231 10.10 -0.50 7.01
CA ALA A 231 11.03 -1.36 7.73
C ALA A 231 11.78 -2.29 6.78
N ARG A 232 13.05 -2.56 7.09
CA ARG A 232 13.85 -3.60 6.45
C ARG A 232 13.76 -4.89 7.26
N VAL A 233 13.46 -6.00 6.60
CA VAL A 233 13.13 -7.28 7.24
C VAL A 233 13.92 -8.48 6.69
N ASP A 234 15.17 -8.27 6.27
CA ASP A 234 16.09 -9.33 5.79
C ASP A 234 16.15 -10.56 6.71
N ASP A 235 16.09 -10.32 8.03
CA ASP A 235 15.76 -11.30 9.06
C ASP A 235 14.42 -10.90 9.71
N PRO A 236 13.33 -11.67 9.53
CA PRO A 236 12.03 -11.39 10.13
C PRO A 236 12.05 -11.25 11.65
N ARG A 237 13.06 -11.83 12.32
CA ARG A 237 13.24 -11.73 13.78
C ARG A 237 13.94 -10.45 14.22
N ARG A 238 14.52 -9.71 13.28
CA ARG A 238 15.32 -8.50 13.53
C ARG A 238 14.98 -7.41 12.51
N PRO A 239 13.72 -6.93 12.48
CA PRO A 239 13.34 -5.84 11.61
C PRO A 239 14.09 -4.56 12.01
N ALA A 240 14.35 -3.70 11.03
CA ALA A 240 14.94 -2.39 11.23
C ALA A 240 14.00 -1.32 10.68
N ARG A 241 13.53 -0.40 11.52
CA ARG A 241 12.64 0.70 11.16
C ARG A 241 13.45 1.80 10.48
N ARG A 242 13.05 2.23 9.27
CA ARG A 242 13.61 3.42 8.61
C ARG A 242 13.38 4.64 9.49
N LEU A 243 14.35 5.52 9.62
CA LEU A 243 14.17 6.80 10.28
C LEU A 243 13.78 7.84 9.23
N SER A 244 12.74 8.64 9.53
CA SER A 244 12.48 9.85 8.76
C SER A 244 13.64 10.82 8.99
N ALA A 245 14.17 11.43 7.93
CA ALA A 245 15.08 12.56 8.08
C ALA A 245 14.36 13.62 8.93
N ILE A 246 14.97 13.99 10.05
CA ILE A 246 14.43 15.05 10.91
C ILE A 246 14.43 16.32 10.06
N GLY A 247 13.25 16.80 9.70
CA GLY A 247 13.05 18.09 9.05
C GLY A 247 13.24 19.24 10.02
#